data_AF-X1RZG2-F1
#
_entry.id   AF-X1RZG2-F1
#
_cell.length_a   1.000
_cell.length_b   1.000
_cell.length_c   1.000
_cell.angle_alpha   90.00
_cell.angle_beta   90.00
_cell.angle_gamma   90.00
#
_symmetry.space_group_name_H-M   'P 1'
#
loop_
_entity.id
_entity.type
_entity.pdbx_description
1 polymer ?
#
loop_
_entity_poly.entity_id
_entity_poly.type
_entity_poly.pdbx_seq_one_letter_code
_entity_poly.pdbx_strand_id
1 'polypeptide(L)'
;MAVSRENIDKIAHAAANKVMGCQETCVAAGMTLLREQDSFRKATPIIFRVNLEGLVSADDLKIPHSELALSAGVAGKDLYAFALTGTQAGMAVYDDGEGTCAFISGREDEILKRPLIEKINQMWEKRGPD
;
A
#
# COMPACT_ATOMS: atom_id res chain seq x y z
N MET A 1 -27.10 9.84 25.08
CA MET A 1 -27.92 9.73 23.86
C MET A 1 -27.66 8.37 23.24
N ALA A 2 -28.67 7.51 23.11
CA ALA A 2 -28.52 6.21 22.48
C ALA A 2 -28.43 6.38 20.97
N VAL A 3 -27.33 5.95 20.34
CA VAL A 3 -27.20 5.92 18.89
C VAL A 3 -28.15 4.83 18.38
N SER A 4 -29.14 5.21 17.56
CA SER A 4 -30.10 4.25 17.01
C SER A 4 -29.39 3.30 16.04
N ARG A 5 -29.88 2.06 15.93
CA ARG A 5 -29.33 1.04 15.03
C ARG A 5 -29.30 1.51 13.57
N GLU A 6 -30.32 2.28 13.17
CA GLU A 6 -30.42 2.89 11.84
C GLU A 6 -29.31 3.93 11.57
N ASN A 7 -28.86 4.65 12.60
CA ASN A 7 -27.73 5.57 12.49
C ASN A 7 -26.39 4.81 12.40
N ILE A 8 -26.25 3.67 13.08
CA ILE A 8 -25.05 2.82 12.98
C ILE A 8 -24.91 2.27 11.56
N ASP A 9 -25.99 1.78 10.95
CA ASP A 9 -25.95 1.20 9.61
C ASP A 9 -25.62 2.25 8.54
N LYS A 10 -26.16 3.48 8.67
CA LYS A 10 -25.84 4.62 7.78
C LYS A 10 -24.38 5.05 7.92
N ILE A 11 -23.85 5.11 9.14
CA ILE A 11 -22.44 5.44 9.40
C ILE A 11 -21.53 4.34 8.84
N ALA A 12 -21.89 3.07 9.04
CA ALA A 12 -21.12 1.93 8.53
C ALA A 12 -21.10 1.89 6.99
N HIS A 13 -22.24 2.15 6.33
CA HIS A 13 -22.29 2.23 4.86
C HIS A 13 -21.50 3.42 4.32
N ALA A 14 -21.60 4.60 4.94
CA ALA A 14 -20.83 5.77 4.53
C ALA A 14 -19.33 5.54 4.72
N ALA A 15 -18.92 4.91 5.83
CA ALA A 15 -17.54 4.53 6.08
C ALA A 15 -17.04 3.48 5.05
N ALA A 16 -17.83 2.44 4.78
CA ALA A 16 -17.49 1.43 3.77
C ALA A 16 -17.34 2.04 2.37
N ASN A 17 -18.25 2.93 1.96
CA ASN A 17 -18.16 3.63 0.68
C ASN A 17 -16.94 4.56 0.61
N LYS A 18 -16.60 5.23 1.72
CA LYS A 18 -15.39 6.06 1.80
C LYS A 18 -14.12 5.22 1.67
N VAL A 19 -14.07 4.07 2.34
CA VAL A 19 -12.94 3.12 2.25
C VAL A 19 -12.79 2.55 0.84
N MET A 20 -13.89 2.16 0.19
CA MET A 20 -13.87 1.66 -1.19
C MET A 20 -13.45 2.74 -2.19
N GLY A 21 -13.97 3.96 -2.06
CA GLY A 21 -13.58 5.10 -2.92
C GLY A 21 -12.12 5.51 -2.74
N CYS A 22 -11.60 5.47 -1.51
CA CYS A 22 -10.18 5.69 -1.23
C CYS A 22 -9.32 4.60 -1.88
N GLN A 23 -9.72 3.33 -1.76
CA GLN A 23 -9.00 2.20 -2.35
C GLN A 23 -8.88 2.33 -3.87
N GLU A 24 -9.98 2.64 -4.58
CA GLU A 24 -9.98 2.86 -6.03
C GLU A 24 -9.09 4.04 -6.44
N THR A 25 -9.14 5.14 -5.67
CA THR A 25 -8.31 6.33 -5.90
C THR A 25 -6.82 6.03 -5.69
N CYS A 26 -6.49 5.22 -4.68
CA CYS A 26 -5.11 4.85 -4.33
C CYS A 26 -4.52 3.91 -5.38
N VAL A 27 -5.32 2.97 -5.87
CA VAL A 27 -4.98 2.10 -6.98
C VAL A 27 -4.71 2.93 -8.24
N ALA A 28 -5.60 3.85 -8.59
CA ALA A 28 -5.43 4.72 -9.75
C ALA A 28 -4.22 5.65 -9.64
N ALA A 29 -3.97 6.23 -8.45
CA ALA A 29 -2.82 7.08 -8.19
C ALA A 29 -1.49 6.31 -8.28
N GLY A 30 -1.42 5.10 -7.70
CA GLY A 30 -0.27 4.21 -7.83
C GLY A 30 0.02 3.82 -9.28
N MET A 31 -1.02 3.51 -10.05
CA MET A 31 -0.92 3.20 -11.48
C MET A 31 -0.47 4.40 -12.33
N THR A 32 -0.89 5.61 -11.97
CA THR A 32 -0.57 6.83 -12.71
C THR A 32 0.87 7.30 -12.43
N LEU A 33 1.28 7.33 -11.17
CA LEU A 33 2.64 7.72 -10.76
C LEU A 33 3.73 6.80 -11.31
N LEU A 34 3.45 5.50 -11.44
CA LEU A 34 4.40 4.53 -11.98
C LEU A 34 4.42 4.47 -13.52
N ARG A 35 3.32 4.84 -14.20
CA ARG A 35 3.30 5.01 -15.66
C ARG A 35 4.10 6.21 -16.14
N GLU A 36 4.14 7.28 -15.35
CA GLU A 36 5.01 8.44 -15.60
C GLU A 36 6.50 8.13 -15.27
N GLN A 37 6.77 6.98 -14.66
CA GLN A 37 8.07 6.51 -14.19
C GLN A 37 8.81 5.60 -15.20
N ASP A 38 8.62 5.80 -16.50
CA ASP A 38 9.37 5.13 -17.59
C ASP A 38 10.91 5.23 -17.47
N SER A 39 11.42 6.03 -16.52
CA SER A 39 12.83 6.15 -16.14
C SER A 39 13.34 5.06 -15.17
N PHE A 40 12.46 4.27 -14.53
CA PHE A 40 12.85 3.22 -13.57
C PHE A 40 12.98 1.85 -14.25
N ARG A 41 14.14 1.63 -14.87
CA ARG A 41 14.57 0.28 -15.29
C ARG A 41 14.50 -0.70 -14.12
N LYS A 42 13.78 -1.81 -14.30
CA LYS A 42 13.57 -2.92 -13.35
C LYS A 42 12.77 -2.57 -12.08
N ALA A 43 11.62 -1.91 -12.21
CA ALA A 43 10.62 -1.95 -11.16
C ALA A 43 9.84 -3.28 -11.20
N THR A 44 9.52 -3.87 -10.04
CA THR A 44 8.46 -4.87 -9.97
C THR A 44 7.17 -4.23 -10.48
N PRO A 45 6.26 -4.98 -11.12
CA PRO A 45 4.93 -4.45 -11.39
C PRO A 45 4.26 -4.02 -10.09
N ILE A 46 3.26 -3.17 -10.20
CA ILE A 46 2.47 -2.73 -9.06
C ILE A 46 1.79 -3.95 -8.43
N ILE A 47 2.01 -4.12 -7.14
CA ILE A 47 1.37 -5.17 -6.36
C ILE A 47 0.33 -4.50 -5.48
N PHE A 48 -0.92 -4.95 -5.61
CA PHE A 48 -2.01 -4.47 -4.78
C PHE A 48 -2.12 -5.33 -3.53
N ARG A 49 -2.58 -4.72 -2.44
CA ARG A 49 -2.90 -5.42 -1.18
C ARG A 49 -3.73 -6.68 -1.43
N VAL A 50 -4.76 -6.57 -2.27
CA VAL A 50 -5.67 -7.68 -2.62
C VAL A 50 -4.97 -8.88 -3.27
N ASN A 51 -3.80 -8.68 -3.90
CA ASN A 51 -3.01 -9.78 -4.47
C ASN A 51 -2.26 -10.59 -3.40
N LEU A 52 -2.21 -10.10 -2.16
CA LEU A 52 -1.45 -10.70 -1.06
C LEU A 52 -2.32 -11.14 0.11
N GLU A 53 -3.63 -10.91 0.04
CA GLU A 53 -4.56 -11.37 1.08
C GLU A 53 -4.50 -12.90 1.21
N GLY A 54 -4.27 -13.37 2.44
CA GLY A 54 -4.08 -14.79 2.73
C GLY A 54 -2.68 -15.34 2.39
N LEU A 55 -1.80 -14.57 1.74
CA LEU A 55 -0.42 -14.96 1.43
C LEU A 55 0.62 -14.41 2.41
N VAL A 56 0.30 -13.30 3.09
CA VAL A 56 1.11 -12.64 4.12
C VAL A 56 0.23 -12.26 5.32
N SER A 57 0.83 -11.92 6.46
CA SER A 57 0.05 -11.46 7.60
C SER A 57 -0.54 -10.07 7.35
N ALA A 58 -1.69 -9.77 7.96
CA ALA A 58 -2.28 -8.42 7.87
C ALA A 58 -1.35 -7.33 8.43
N ASP A 59 -0.49 -7.70 9.40
CA ASP A 59 0.51 -6.79 9.95
C ASP A 59 1.62 -6.50 8.93
N ASP A 60 2.01 -7.46 8.09
CA ASP A 60 3.00 -7.26 7.02
C ASP A 60 2.54 -6.26 5.95
N LEU A 61 1.22 -6.03 5.85
CA LEU A 61 0.59 -5.09 4.92
C LEU A 61 0.48 -3.66 5.49
N LYS A 62 1.30 -3.33 6.49
CA LYS A 62 1.40 -1.99 7.10
C LYS A 62 2.78 -1.39 6.85
N ILE A 63 2.83 -0.06 6.74
CA ILE A 63 4.09 0.69 6.69
C ILE A 63 4.87 0.45 8.00
N PRO A 64 6.16 0.07 7.93
CA PRO A 64 6.96 -0.22 9.12
C PRO A 64 7.23 1.04 9.96
N HIS A 65 7.69 0.84 11.21
CA HIS A 65 8.14 1.94 12.07
C HIS A 65 9.61 2.30 11.79
N SER A 66 9.91 2.67 10.55
CA SER A 66 11.22 3.18 10.15
C SER A 66 11.37 4.66 10.52
N GLU A 67 12.60 5.18 10.54
CA GLU A 67 12.86 6.61 10.76
C GLU A 67 12.14 7.48 9.72
N LEU A 68 12.16 7.05 8.45
CA LEU A 68 11.42 7.68 7.36
C LEU A 68 9.90 7.68 7.62
N ALA A 69 9.32 6.54 7.99
CA ALA A 69 7.89 6.43 8.21
C ALA A 69 7.42 7.21 9.45
N LEU A 70 8.25 7.28 10.49
CA LEU A 70 7.99 8.06 11.70
C LEU A 70 8.07 9.57 11.41
N SER A 71 9.11 10.02 10.72
CA SER A 71 9.28 11.44 10.36
C SER A 71 8.19 11.94 9.41
N ALA A 72 7.69 11.07 8.52
CA ALA A 72 6.57 11.36 7.65
C ALA A 72 5.18 11.18 8.32
N GLY A 73 5.11 10.63 9.54
CA GLY A 73 3.84 10.41 10.25
C GLY A 73 2.95 9.33 9.61
N VAL A 74 3.55 8.34 8.95
CA VAL A 74 2.85 7.29 8.19
C VAL A 74 3.08 5.88 8.74
N ALA A 75 3.91 5.73 9.78
CA ALA A 75 4.16 4.43 10.41
C ALA A 75 2.85 3.76 10.85
N GLY A 76 2.69 2.47 10.52
CA GLY A 76 1.50 1.68 10.86
C GLY A 76 0.28 1.87 9.96
N LYS A 77 0.32 2.80 8.99
CA LYS A 77 -0.75 2.97 7.99
C LYS A 77 -0.83 1.76 7.07
N ASP A 78 -2.03 1.46 6.59
CA ASP A 78 -2.28 0.33 5.72
C ASP A 78 -1.77 0.60 4.30
N LEU A 79 -1.09 -0.39 3.74
CA LEU A 79 -0.65 -0.40 2.35
C LEU A 79 -1.82 -0.74 1.44
N TYR A 80 -1.96 0.00 0.34
CA TYR A 80 -2.93 -0.30 -0.72
C TYR A 80 -2.27 -0.85 -1.98
N ALA A 81 -1.15 -0.24 -2.37
CA ALA A 81 -0.35 -0.65 -3.51
C ALA A 81 1.12 -0.33 -3.23
N PHE A 82 2.03 -1.09 -3.82
CA PHE A 82 3.46 -0.79 -3.73
C PHE A 82 4.22 -1.38 -4.91
N ALA A 83 5.44 -0.90 -5.10
CA ALA A 83 6.40 -1.43 -6.06
C ALA A 83 7.82 -1.35 -5.48
N LEU A 84 8.62 -2.37 -5.75
CA LEU A 84 10.06 -2.35 -5.53
C LEU A 84 10.76 -1.91 -6.81
N THR A 85 11.83 -1.15 -6.65
CA THR A 85 12.75 -0.79 -7.73
C THR A 85 14.00 -1.66 -7.58
N GLY A 86 14.62 -2.06 -8.69
CA GLY A 86 15.82 -2.91 -8.69
C GLY A 86 17.07 -2.31 -8.02
N THR A 87 16.94 -1.20 -7.29
CA THR A 87 17.99 -0.45 -6.59
C THR A 87 17.73 -0.35 -5.07
N GLN A 88 17.09 -1.36 -4.45
CA GLN A 88 16.74 -1.37 -3.01
C GLN A 88 15.87 -0.20 -2.56
N ALA A 89 15.17 0.43 -3.49
CA ALA A 89 14.21 1.48 -3.20
C ALA A 89 12.81 1.01 -3.58
N GLY A 90 11.78 1.66 -3.08
CA GLY A 90 10.43 1.36 -3.51
C GLY A 90 9.50 2.54 -3.32
N MET A 91 8.24 2.27 -3.62
CA MET A 91 7.13 3.18 -3.43
C MET A 91 5.97 2.44 -2.78
N ALA A 92 5.31 3.11 -1.85
CA ALA A 92 4.12 2.62 -1.19
C ALA A 92 3.01 3.68 -1.27
N VAL A 93 1.79 3.20 -1.56
CA VAL A 93 0.56 3.98 -1.55
C VAL A 93 -0.24 3.60 -0.31
N TYR A 94 -0.74 4.60 0.40
CA TYR A 94 -1.49 4.46 1.65
C TYR A 94 -2.64 5.47 1.72
N ASP A 95 -3.64 5.18 2.56
CA ASP A 95 -4.69 6.13 2.91
C ASP A 95 -4.14 7.14 3.92
N ASP A 96 -4.27 8.44 3.63
CA ASP A 96 -3.79 9.50 4.50
C ASP A 96 -4.61 9.63 5.80
N GLY A 97 -5.79 9.00 5.88
CA GLY A 97 -6.74 9.05 6.98
C GLY A 97 -7.90 10.02 6.74
N GLU A 98 -7.84 10.81 5.65
CA GLU A 98 -8.87 11.74 5.24
C GLU A 98 -9.76 11.16 4.13
N GLY A 99 -9.48 9.92 3.69
CA GLY A 99 -10.10 9.30 2.52
C GLY A 99 -9.46 9.77 1.22
N THR A 100 -8.21 10.24 1.29
CA THR A 100 -7.39 10.52 0.13
C THR A 100 -6.15 9.64 0.12
N CYS A 101 -5.44 9.66 -1.00
CA CYS A 101 -4.34 8.75 -1.24
C CYS A 101 -3.03 9.52 -1.29
N ALA A 102 -2.07 9.06 -0.51
CA ALA A 102 -0.73 9.60 -0.48
C ALA A 102 0.28 8.52 -0.83
N PHE A 103 1.50 8.97 -1.17
CA PHE A 103 2.61 8.10 -1.50
C PHE A 103 3.81 8.39 -0.62
N ILE A 104 4.62 7.37 -0.39
CA ILE A 104 5.94 7.47 0.22
C ILE A 104 6.93 6.67 -0.62
N SER A 105 8.12 7.22 -0.79
CA SER A 105 9.24 6.57 -1.46
C SER A 105 10.47 6.62 -0.57
N GLY A 106 11.30 5.60 -0.66
CA GLY A 106 12.46 5.44 0.19
C GLY A 106 13.14 4.11 -0.07
N ARG A 107 14.02 3.69 0.84
CA ARG A 107 14.55 2.32 0.78
C ARG A 107 13.44 1.32 1.02
N GLU A 108 13.52 0.16 0.37
CA GLU A 108 12.48 -0.87 0.47
C GLU A 108 12.16 -1.28 1.91
N ASP A 109 13.18 -1.36 2.78
CA ASP A 109 13.06 -1.72 4.20
C ASP A 109 12.53 -0.59 5.09
N GLU A 110 12.48 0.63 4.57
CA GLU A 110 11.89 1.78 5.25
C GLU A 110 10.40 1.93 4.97
N ILE A 111 9.90 1.35 3.88
CA ILE A 111 8.50 1.50 3.45
C ILE A 111 7.71 0.19 3.43
N LEU A 112 8.37 -0.96 3.35
CA LEU A 112 7.77 -2.29 3.42
C LEU A 112 8.45 -3.11 4.52
N LYS A 113 7.67 -3.99 5.16
CA LYS A 113 8.22 -4.92 6.13
C LYS A 113 9.03 -6.01 5.45
N ARG A 114 10.10 -6.47 6.10
CA ARG A 114 11.02 -7.47 5.55
C ARG A 114 10.35 -8.79 5.10
N PRO A 115 9.39 -9.38 5.85
CA PRO A 115 8.67 -10.58 5.38
C PRO A 115 7.91 -10.35 4.07
N LEU A 116 7.36 -9.15 3.87
CA LEU A 116 6.67 -8.77 2.64
C LEU A 116 7.66 -8.66 1.47
N ILE A 117 8.82 -8.02 1.67
CA ILE A 117 9.89 -7.92 0.66
C ILE A 117 10.36 -9.31 0.21
N GLU A 118 10.63 -10.19 1.18
CA GLU A 118 11.06 -11.57 0.90
C GLU A 118 9.99 -12.34 0.12
N LYS A 119 8.70 -12.16 0.46
CA LYS A 119 7.60 -12.78 -0.28
C LYS A 119 7.53 -12.29 -1.72
N ILE A 120 7.67 -11.00 -1.95
CA ILE A 120 7.67 -10.39 -3.29
C ILE A 120 8.82 -10.98 -4.11
N ASN A 121 10.03 -10.97 -3.57
CA ASN A 121 11.20 -11.53 -4.26
C ASN A 121 11.02 -13.01 -4.59
N GLN A 122 10.48 -13.82 -3.67
CA GLN A 122 10.18 -15.23 -3.96
C GLN A 122 9.17 -15.44 -5.09
N MET A 123 8.14 -14.59 -5.18
CA MET A 123 7.14 -14.68 -6.24
C MET A 123 7.70 -14.23 -7.60
N TRP A 124 8.61 -13.26 -7.60
CA TRP A 124 9.18 -12.68 -8.82
C TRP A 124 10.42 -13.41 -9.34
N GLU A 125 11.32 -13.88 -8.48
CA GLU A 125 12.47 -14.71 -8.89
C GLU A 125 12.00 -16.03 -9.50
N LYS A 126 10.86 -16.56 -9.06
CA LYS A 126 10.25 -17.77 -9.63
C LYS A 126 9.63 -17.58 -11.01
N ARG A 127 9.38 -16.34 -11.45
CA ARG A 127 8.77 -16.08 -12.77
C ARG A 127 9.77 -16.10 -13.93
N GLY A 128 11.08 -16.02 -13.68
CA GLY A 128 12.09 -16.00 -14.75
C GLY A 128 11.95 -14.78 -15.68
N PRO A 129 12.95 -14.45 -16.50
CA PRO A 129 12.77 -13.46 -17.56
C PRO A 129 11.81 -14.04 -18.61
N ASP A 130 10.69 -13.36 -18.86
CA ASP A 130 9.84 -13.55 -20.04
C ASP A 130 10.62 -13.22 -21.33
#